data_AF-A0A1E5UR04-F1
#
_entry.id   AF-A0A1E5UR04-F1
#
_cell.length_a   1.000
_cell.length_b   1.000
_cell.length_c   1.000
_cell.angle_alpha   90.00
_cell.angle_beta   90.00
_cell.angle_gamma   90.00
#
_symmetry.space_group_name_H-M   'P 1'
#
loop_
_entity.id
_entity.type
_entity.pdbx_description
1 polymer ?
#
loop_
_entity_poly.entity_id
_entity_poly.type
_entity_poly.pdbx_seq_one_letter_code
_entity_poly.pdbx_strand_id
1 'polypeptide(L)'
;MARRHRRFMVYVHSKGMIVDEEYVIVGSANINQRSLAGSRDTELAVGAYQPHHTTAASAAGTTRRPRGKVFGYRMSLWEEHLGKEVVRRWPELVERPESPECVGLVSRIARDN
;
A
#
# COMPACT_ATOMS: atom_id res chain seq x y z
N MET A 1 -1.30 -16.71 -27.30
CA MET A 1 -0.67 -15.40 -27.03
C MET A 1 0.23 -15.42 -25.79
N ALA A 2 -0.27 -15.76 -24.59
CA ALA A 2 0.54 -15.79 -23.35
C ALA A 2 1.78 -16.71 -23.44
N ARG A 3 1.62 -17.95 -23.93
CA ARG A 3 2.75 -18.88 -24.14
C ARG A 3 3.77 -18.38 -25.16
N ARG A 4 3.35 -17.55 -26.13
CA ARG A 4 4.23 -17.00 -27.18
C ARG A 4 5.05 -15.82 -26.67
N HIS A 5 4.44 -14.93 -25.89
CA HIS A 5 5.10 -13.74 -25.34
C HIS A 5 5.64 -13.94 -23.91
N ARG A 6 5.46 -15.14 -23.34
CA ARG A 6 5.87 -15.54 -21.99
C ARG A 6 5.48 -14.52 -20.90
N ARG A 7 4.34 -13.86 -21.06
CA ARG A 7 3.82 -12.87 -20.12
C ARG A 7 2.35 -13.12 -19.84
N PHE A 8 1.97 -12.90 -18.59
CA PHE A 8 0.61 -12.94 -18.12
C PHE A 8 0.48 -12.00 -16.91
N MET A 9 -0.73 -11.51 -16.66
CA MET A 9 -0.98 -10.63 -15.52
C MET A 9 -0.81 -11.39 -14.21
N VAL A 10 -0.29 -10.70 -13.20
CA VAL A 10 -0.49 -11.09 -11.80
C VAL A 10 -1.88 -10.59 -11.40
N TYR A 11 -2.76 -11.51 -10.99
CA TYR A 11 -4.13 -11.14 -10.65
C TYR A 11 -4.21 -10.52 -9.26
N VAL A 12 -4.58 -9.24 -9.19
CA VAL A 12 -4.78 -8.53 -7.93
C VAL A 12 -6.14 -8.89 -7.35
N HIS A 13 -6.15 -9.85 -6.43
CA HIS A 13 -7.36 -10.25 -5.70
C HIS A 13 -7.45 -9.62 -4.30
N SER A 14 -6.45 -8.85 -3.88
CA SER A 14 -6.42 -8.20 -2.57
C SER A 14 -7.54 -7.18 -2.41
N LYS A 15 -8.12 -7.10 -1.20
CA LYS A 15 -8.99 -6.01 -0.79
C LYS A 15 -8.47 -5.43 0.52
N GLY A 16 -7.66 -4.40 0.39
CA GLY A 16 -7.07 -3.71 1.52
C GLY A 16 -6.70 -2.28 1.18
N MET A 17 -6.56 -1.48 2.23
CA MET A 17 -6.21 -0.07 2.15
C MET A 17 -5.25 0.26 3.29
N ILE A 18 -4.19 1.00 2.99
CA ILE A 18 -3.25 1.53 3.97
C ILE A 18 -3.40 3.05 3.95
N VAL A 19 -3.52 3.67 5.13
CA VAL A 19 -3.70 5.11 5.29
C VAL A 19 -2.62 5.65 6.23
N ASP A 20 -1.94 6.69 5.78
CA ASP A 20 -0.94 7.47 6.53
C ASP A 20 0.14 6.64 7.25
N GLU A 21 0.45 5.45 6.74
CA GLU A 21 1.43 4.51 7.32
C GLU A 21 1.08 4.02 8.74
N GLU A 22 -0.14 4.30 9.23
CA GLU A 22 -0.57 4.02 10.61
C GLU A 22 -1.79 3.09 10.70
N TYR A 23 -2.69 3.14 9.70
CA TYR A 23 -3.93 2.37 9.69
C TYR A 23 -3.99 1.45 8.48
N VAL A 24 -4.50 0.25 8.67
CA VAL A 24 -4.73 -0.72 7.60
C VAL A 24 -6.12 -1.34 7.72
N ILE A 25 -6.81 -1.47 6.60
CA ILE A 25 -8.00 -2.32 6.45
C ILE A 25 -7.63 -3.50 5.57
N VAL A 26 -7.98 -4.71 5.99
CA VAL A 26 -7.86 -5.94 5.18
C VAL A 26 -9.15 -6.72 5.28
N GLY A 27 -9.67 -7.21 4.16
CA GLY A 27 -10.92 -7.95 4.15
C GLY A 27 -11.26 -8.62 2.83
N SER A 28 -12.55 -8.91 2.68
CA SER A 28 -13.15 -9.55 1.50
C SER A 28 -13.87 -8.54 0.58
N ALA A 29 -14.29 -7.40 1.12
CA ALA A 29 -15.07 -6.39 0.43
C ALA A 29 -14.31 -5.69 -0.70
N ASN A 30 -14.77 -5.84 -1.93
CA ASN A 30 -14.28 -5.04 -3.06
C ASN A 30 -14.80 -3.60 -2.98
N ILE A 31 -14.13 -2.66 -3.65
CA ILE A 31 -14.64 -1.28 -3.80
C ILE A 31 -15.71 -1.26 -4.89
N ASN A 32 -16.90 -1.77 -4.58
CA ASN A 32 -18.07 -1.74 -5.45
C ASN A 32 -19.37 -1.88 -4.64
N GLN A 33 -20.51 -1.63 -5.31
CA GLN A 33 -21.83 -1.70 -4.68
C GLN A 33 -22.18 -3.09 -4.15
N ARG A 34 -21.66 -4.17 -4.75
CA ARG A 34 -22.00 -5.54 -4.33
C ARG A 34 -21.47 -5.83 -2.93
N SER A 35 -20.23 -5.43 -2.66
CA SER A 35 -19.57 -5.61 -1.37
C SER A 35 -19.93 -4.53 -0.35
N LEU A 36 -20.08 -3.27 -0.76
CA LEU A 36 -20.20 -2.13 0.17
C LEU A 36 -21.65 -1.75 0.52
N ALA A 37 -22.66 -2.29 -0.15
CA ALA A 37 -24.06 -1.96 0.15
C ALA A 37 -24.57 -2.54 1.48
N GLY A 38 -23.89 -3.56 2.03
CA GLY A 38 -24.31 -4.27 3.24
C GLY A 38 -25.59 -5.13 3.11
N SER A 39 -26.37 -4.94 2.04
CA SER A 39 -27.62 -5.67 1.75
C SER A 39 -27.49 -6.70 0.63
N ARG A 40 -26.28 -6.89 0.10
CA ARG A 40 -25.98 -7.80 -1.01
C ARG A 40 -25.06 -8.93 -0.53
N ASP A 41 -23.76 -8.84 -0.82
CA ASP A 41 -22.81 -9.85 -0.38
C ASP A 41 -22.48 -9.64 1.10
N THR A 42 -22.30 -10.74 1.83
CA THR A 42 -21.80 -10.71 3.21
C THR A 42 -20.28 -10.62 3.16
N GLU A 43 -19.75 -9.54 3.71
CA GLU A 43 -18.31 -9.26 3.71
C GLU A 43 -17.78 -9.16 5.15
N LEU A 44 -16.51 -9.46 5.32
CA LEU A 44 -15.77 -9.24 6.57
C LEU A 44 -14.51 -8.43 6.28
N ALA A 45 -14.24 -7.43 7.12
CA ALA A 45 -13.02 -6.64 7.11
C ALA A 45 -12.55 -6.34 8.54
N VAL A 46 -11.23 -6.27 8.72
CA VAL A 46 -10.59 -5.86 9.97
C VAL A 46 -9.83 -4.58 9.71
N GLY A 47 -10.07 -3.58 10.55
CA GLY A 47 -9.27 -2.37 10.64
C GLY A 47 -8.31 -2.46 11.83
N ALA A 48 -7.05 -2.10 11.62
CA ALA A 48 -6.03 -2.16 12.66
C ALA A 48 -5.05 -0.98 12.57
N TYR A 49 -4.55 -0.57 13.73
CA TYR A 49 -3.47 0.40 13.89
C TYR A 49 -2.63 0.05 15.13
N GLN A 50 -1.46 0.66 15.27
CA GLN A 50 -0.62 0.50 16.45
C GLN A 50 -0.59 1.80 17.25
N PRO A 51 -1.08 1.83 18.51
CA PRO A 51 -1.24 3.06 19.29
C PRO A 51 0.02 3.93 19.40
N HIS A 52 1.19 3.30 19.49
CA HIS A 52 2.49 3.98 19.62
C HIS A 52 3.16 4.31 18.27
N HIS A 53 2.51 3.99 17.15
CA HIS A 53 2.98 4.30 15.79
C HIS A 53 1.89 5.06 15.04
N THR A 54 1.49 6.20 15.59
CA THR A 54 0.51 7.12 14.99
C THR A 54 1.14 8.50 14.80
N THR A 55 0.55 9.28 13.92
CA THR A 55 0.93 10.68 13.68
C THR A 55 0.81 11.49 14.96
N ALA A 56 -0.26 11.26 15.74
CA ALA A 56 -0.48 11.89 17.04
C ALA A 56 0.58 11.52 18.08
N ALA A 57 0.96 10.24 18.17
CA ALA A 57 2.02 9.79 19.08
C ALA A 57 3.39 10.40 18.74
N SER A 58 3.60 10.71 17.46
CA SER A 58 4.83 11.33 16.99
C SER A 58 4.89 12.83 17.34
N ALA A 59 3.77 13.54 17.21
CA ALA A 59 3.67 14.96 17.56
C ALA A 59 4.04 15.30 19.02
N ALA A 60 3.97 14.33 19.94
CA ALA A 60 4.30 14.50 21.35
C ALA A 60 5.81 14.51 21.70
N GLY A 61 6.71 14.50 20.71
CA GLY A 61 8.15 14.65 20.99
C GLY A 61 9.13 14.38 19.84
N THR A 62 8.69 13.86 18.68
CA THR A 62 9.54 13.67 17.50
C THR A 62 8.73 13.87 16.23
N THR A 63 9.12 14.75 15.31
CA THR A 63 8.46 15.02 14.00
C THR A 63 8.45 13.83 13.02
N ARG A 64 8.59 12.60 13.52
CA ARG A 64 8.87 11.40 12.75
C ARG A 64 7.57 10.72 12.33
N ARG A 65 7.43 10.39 11.05
CA ARG A 65 6.28 9.61 10.54
C ARG A 65 6.09 8.28 11.29
N PRO A 66 4.87 7.72 11.32
CA PRO A 66 4.64 6.34 11.75
C PRO A 66 5.59 5.36 11.06
N ARG A 67 6.36 4.60 11.86
CA ARG A 67 7.31 3.56 11.39
C ARG A 67 6.98 2.20 11.99
N GLY A 68 5.69 1.91 12.10
CA GLY A 68 5.18 0.65 12.63
C GLY A 68 5.21 -0.50 11.61
N LYS A 69 4.48 -1.56 11.94
CA LYS A 69 4.19 -2.71 11.07
C LYS A 69 3.36 -2.31 9.85
N VAL A 70 2.48 -1.32 9.95
CA VAL A 70 1.72 -0.82 8.78
C VAL A 70 2.66 -0.20 7.74
N PHE A 71 3.55 0.70 8.18
CA PHE A 71 4.64 1.21 7.35
C PHE A 71 5.48 0.09 6.72
N GLY A 72 5.92 -0.88 7.54
CA GLY A 72 6.73 -2.00 7.07
C GLY A 72 6.00 -2.86 6.03
N TYR A 73 4.70 -3.09 6.22
CA TYR A 73 3.86 -3.84 5.27
C TYR A 73 3.75 -3.11 3.93
N ARG A 74 3.50 -1.79 3.94
CA ARG A 74 3.48 -0.96 2.73
C ARG A 74 4.81 -1.01 1.98
N MET A 75 5.92 -0.87 2.69
CA MET A 75 7.27 -0.97 2.11
C MET A 75 7.54 -2.34 1.50
N SER A 76 7.08 -3.43 2.14
CA SER A 76 7.21 -4.79 1.60
C SER A 76 6.43 -4.97 0.30
N LEU A 77 5.21 -4.43 0.21
CA LEU A 77 4.42 -4.47 -1.04
C LEU A 77 5.10 -3.66 -2.15
N TRP A 78 5.70 -2.52 -1.80
CA TRP A 78 6.44 -1.70 -2.76
C TRP A 78 7.71 -2.40 -3.25
N GLU A 79 8.43 -3.09 -2.37
CA GLU A 79 9.57 -3.92 -2.75
C GLU A 79 9.17 -5.05 -3.73
N GLU A 80 8.01 -5.67 -3.50
CA GLU A 80 7.47 -6.72 -4.37
C GLU A 80 7.07 -6.16 -5.75
N HIS A 81 6.37 -5.03 -5.81
CA HIS A 81 5.78 -4.53 -7.05
C HIS A 81 6.69 -3.58 -7.84
N LEU A 82 7.52 -2.78 -7.17
CA LEU A 82 8.46 -1.85 -7.81
C LEU A 82 9.85 -2.50 -8.01
N GLY A 83 10.14 -3.59 -7.29
CA GLY A 83 11.42 -4.26 -7.28
C GLY A 83 12.37 -3.74 -6.19
N LYS A 84 13.16 -4.66 -5.64
CA LYS A 84 14.10 -4.39 -4.53
C LYS A 84 15.12 -3.30 -4.85
N GLU A 85 15.58 -3.24 -6.10
CA GLU A 85 16.56 -2.26 -6.54
C GLU A 85 16.00 -0.83 -6.48
N VAL A 86 14.76 -0.62 -6.90
CA VAL A 86 14.10 0.69 -6.84
C VAL A 86 14.04 1.20 -5.41
N VAL A 87 13.54 0.36 -4.50
CA VAL A 87 13.38 0.71 -3.08
C VAL A 87 14.74 1.02 -2.44
N ARG A 88 15.80 0.28 -2.80
CA ARG A 88 17.17 0.54 -2.31
C ARG A 88 17.80 1.79 -2.92
N ARG A 89 17.48 2.12 -4.16
CA ARG A 89 18.05 3.26 -4.88
C ARG A 89 17.41 4.59 -4.47
N TRP A 90 16.13 4.56 -4.12
CA TRP A 90 15.36 5.77 -3.79
C TRP A 90 14.64 5.70 -2.44
N PRO A 91 15.33 5.32 -1.34
CA PRO A 91 14.69 5.03 -0.06
C PRO A 91 13.94 6.25 0.50
N GLU A 92 14.50 7.46 0.42
CA GLU A 92 13.84 8.64 0.99
C GLU A 92 12.57 9.05 0.21
N LEU A 93 12.53 8.75 -1.09
CA LEU A 93 11.34 9.03 -1.92
C LEU A 93 10.22 8.04 -1.64
N VAL A 94 10.54 6.73 -1.61
CA VAL A 94 9.52 5.70 -1.40
C VAL A 94 8.97 5.69 0.03
N GLU A 95 9.68 6.28 0.99
CA GLU A 95 9.21 6.50 2.34
C GLU A 95 8.25 7.70 2.48
N ARG A 96 8.10 8.50 1.42
CA ARG A 96 7.26 9.70 1.36
C ARG A 96 6.21 9.59 0.26
N PRO A 97 5.25 8.66 0.38
CA PRO A 97 4.25 8.39 -0.67
C PRO A 97 3.36 9.60 -0.98
N GLU A 98 3.27 10.59 -0.08
CA GLU A 98 2.53 11.83 -0.29
C GLU A 98 3.23 12.80 -1.25
N SER A 99 4.54 12.64 -1.48
CA SER A 99 5.33 13.59 -2.26
C SER A 99 5.06 13.45 -3.77
N PRO A 100 4.90 14.56 -4.51
CA PRO A 100 4.75 14.52 -5.97
C PRO A 100 5.90 13.79 -6.66
N GLU A 101 7.11 13.90 -6.11
CA GLU A 101 8.31 13.21 -6.62
C GLU A 101 8.18 11.70 -6.53
N CYS A 102 7.64 11.19 -5.42
CA CYS A 102 7.39 9.75 -5.23
C CYS A 102 6.29 9.24 -6.17
N VAL A 103 5.17 9.96 -6.27
CA VAL A 103 4.10 9.64 -7.24
C VAL A 103 4.65 9.63 -8.66
N GLY A 104 5.48 10.60 -9.01
CA GLY A 104 6.15 10.69 -10.30
C GLY A 104 7.12 9.52 -10.56
N LEU A 105 7.89 9.10 -9.55
CA LEU A 105 8.77 7.94 -9.64
C LEU A 105 7.99 6.65 -9.91
N VAL A 106 6.98 6.36 -9.09
CA VAL A 106 6.12 5.16 -9.24
C VAL A 106 5.43 5.15 -10.60
N SER A 107 4.91 6.31 -11.04
CA SER A 107 4.25 6.45 -12.34
C SER A 107 5.20 6.29 -13.53
N ARG A 108 6.49 6.61 -13.38
CA ARG A 108 7.50 6.34 -14.43
C ARG A 108 7.78 4.85 -14.51
N ILE A 109 8.08 4.21 -13.39
CA ILE A 109 8.36 2.76 -13.33
C ILE A 109 7.19 1.95 -13.91
N ALA A 110 5.96 2.31 -13.56
CA ALA A 110 4.77 1.63 -14.07
C ALA A 110 4.56 1.79 -15.59
N ARG A 111 5.08 2.86 -16.21
CA ARG A 111 5.03 3.06 -17.67
C ARG A 111 6.16 2.35 -18.40
N ASP A 112 7.30 2.17 -17.72
CA ASP A 112 8.48 1.52 -18.28
C ASP A 112 8.41 -0.02 -18.24
N ASN A 113 7.59 -0.58 -17.34
CA ASN A 113 7.29 -2.01 -17.21
C ASN A 113 6.22 -2.51 -18.21
#